data_AF-A0A5C7RT35-F1
#
_entry.id   AF-A0A5C7RT35-F1
#
_cell.length_a   1.000
_cell.length_b   1.000
_cell.length_c   1.000
_cell.angle_alpha   90.00
_cell.angle_beta   90.00
_cell.angle_gamma   90.00
#
_symmetry.space_group_name_H-M   'P 1'
#
loop_
_entity.id
_entity.type
_entity.pdbx_description
1 polymer ?
#
loop_
_entity_poly.entity_id
_entity_poly.type
_entity_poly.pdbx_seq_one_letter_code
_entity_poly.pdbx_strand_id
1 'polypeptide(L)'
;MTDWYYHDPGKGRVGPLTAEEMRQRYRERLIARDTLAWHDGLREWQPLERLLEELGLTGVQPDARLPPPLPSRPAAATASHAGPMRGTAPPRSNTSGCLIVAIVLGVVGLVLLAILAAIALPAYRDYVERTRALRGGTTPTFDAERMARTEALARTLIERAMGAHYGQQGICPDEFEFETEQVRDQRLQGDENGWFLIRSAKPRSGLCAYDVEFYGLGPELTGKTVRYEVTMLGKEVGIVCNNNDLPPDRLPPGCGG
;
A
#
# COMPACT_ATOMS: atom_id res chain seq x y z
N MET A 1 -36.38 26.93 -2.08
CA MET A 1 -35.51 25.74 -1.94
C MET A 1 -35.06 25.41 -3.34
N THR A 2 -33.76 25.43 -3.60
CA THR A 2 -33.20 25.15 -4.93
C THR A 2 -32.89 23.66 -5.01
N ASP A 3 -33.39 23.00 -6.05
CA ASP A 3 -33.14 21.57 -6.29
C ASP A 3 -31.83 21.39 -7.05
N TRP A 4 -30.88 20.70 -6.42
CA TRP A 4 -29.55 20.43 -6.95
C TRP A 4 -29.41 19.01 -7.48
N TYR A 5 -28.60 18.86 -8.51
CA TYR A 5 -28.27 17.60 -9.14
C TYR A 5 -26.78 17.53 -9.42
N TYR A 6 -26.21 16.32 -9.41
CA TYR A 6 -24.85 16.07 -9.91
C TYR A 6 -24.81 14.84 -10.82
N HIS A 7 -23.76 14.75 -11.64
CA HIS A 7 -23.51 13.61 -12.49
C HIS A 7 -22.51 12.64 -11.84
N ASP A 8 -22.96 11.42 -11.59
CA ASP A 8 -22.15 10.29 -11.14
C ASP A 8 -21.78 9.41 -12.37
N PRO A 9 -20.49 9.11 -12.63
CA PRO A 9 -20.09 8.30 -13.79
C PRO A 9 -20.74 6.91 -13.88
N GLY A 10 -21.16 6.32 -12.75
CA GLY A 10 -21.79 5.00 -12.70
C GLY A 10 -23.32 5.03 -12.59
N LYS A 11 -23.90 6.14 -12.15
CA LYS A 11 -25.36 6.27 -11.90
C LYS A 11 -26.06 7.32 -12.77
N GLY A 12 -25.31 8.13 -13.51
CA GLY A 12 -25.84 9.25 -14.28
C GLY A 12 -26.29 10.39 -13.38
N ARG A 13 -27.45 11.00 -13.66
CA ARG A 13 -27.97 12.13 -12.88
C ARG A 13 -28.49 11.69 -11.52
N VAL A 14 -27.95 12.28 -10.45
CA VAL A 14 -28.36 12.05 -9.06
C VAL A 14 -28.97 13.34 -8.48
N GLY A 15 -30.21 13.24 -7.99
CA GLY A 15 -30.99 14.32 -7.37
C GLY A 15 -32.50 14.12 -7.56
N PRO A 16 -33.35 15.05 -7.11
CA PRO A 16 -33.03 16.35 -6.50
C PRO A 16 -32.41 16.22 -5.11
N LEU A 17 -31.46 17.10 -4.80
CA LEU A 17 -30.81 17.25 -3.51
C LEU A 17 -30.94 18.70 -3.03
N THR A 18 -30.98 18.88 -1.73
CA THR A 18 -30.82 20.20 -1.10
C THR A 18 -29.36 20.66 -1.15
N ALA A 19 -29.15 21.96 -0.99
CA ALA A 19 -27.79 22.52 -0.90
C ALA A 19 -26.99 21.94 0.29
N GLU A 20 -27.66 21.55 1.40
CA GLU A 20 -27.00 20.90 2.53
C GLU A 20 -26.57 19.47 2.21
N GLU A 21 -27.38 18.70 1.48
CA GLU A 21 -27.00 17.35 1.04
C GLU A 21 -25.83 17.38 0.04
N MET A 22 -25.78 18.40 -0.83
CA MET A 22 -24.61 18.64 -1.68
C MET A 22 -23.36 18.94 -0.84
N ARG A 23 -23.46 19.79 0.19
CA ARG A 23 -22.36 20.08 1.11
C ARG A 23 -21.88 18.86 1.89
N GLN A 24 -22.80 18.01 2.33
CA GLN A 24 -22.45 16.76 3.03
C GLN A 24 -21.69 15.80 2.13
N ARG A 25 -22.15 15.61 0.89
CA ARG A 25 -21.48 14.73 -0.09
C ARG A 25 -20.08 15.22 -0.47
N TYR A 26 -19.89 16.54 -0.53
CA TYR A 26 -18.56 17.13 -0.75
C TYR A 26 -17.62 16.87 0.44
N ARG A 27 -18.13 16.97 1.69
CA ARG A 27 -17.37 16.62 2.90
C ARG A 27 -16.94 15.15 2.91
N GLU A 28 -17.84 14.26 2.49
CA GLU A 28 -17.64 12.81 2.37
C GLU A 28 -16.78 12.40 1.15
N ARG A 29 -16.33 13.37 0.33
CA ARG A 29 -15.59 13.14 -0.93
C ARG A 29 -16.34 12.27 -1.95
N LEU A 30 -17.67 12.21 -1.88
CA LEU A 30 -18.51 11.56 -2.89
C LEU A 30 -18.64 12.40 -4.17
N ILE A 31 -18.50 13.72 -4.04
CA ILE A 31 -18.41 14.66 -5.16
C ILE A 31 -17.15 15.51 -4.99
N ALA A 32 -16.52 15.86 -6.11
CA ALA A 32 -15.27 16.61 -6.18
C ALA A 32 -15.45 17.91 -6.99
N ARG A 33 -14.43 18.76 -7.02
CA ARG A 33 -14.49 20.08 -7.69
C ARG A 33 -14.78 20.00 -9.18
N ASP A 34 -14.35 18.94 -9.84
CA ASP A 34 -14.57 18.65 -11.25
C ASP A 34 -15.91 17.93 -11.54
N THR A 35 -16.65 17.54 -10.49
CA THR A 35 -17.96 16.88 -10.65
C THR A 35 -18.95 17.85 -11.27
N LEU A 36 -19.65 17.42 -12.32
CA LEU A 36 -20.67 18.24 -12.97
C LEU A 36 -21.92 18.32 -12.09
N ALA A 37 -22.33 19.54 -11.76
CA ALA A 37 -23.52 19.86 -11.00
C ALA A 37 -24.45 20.81 -11.76
N TRP A 38 -25.73 20.74 -11.47
CA TRP A 38 -26.77 21.56 -12.08
C TRP A 38 -27.88 21.84 -11.08
N HIS A 39 -28.52 22.99 -11.22
CA HIS A 39 -29.74 23.33 -10.51
C HIS A 39 -30.62 24.22 -11.40
N ASP A 40 -31.87 24.39 -10.98
CA ASP A 40 -32.79 25.31 -11.64
C ASP A 40 -32.23 26.74 -11.60
N GLY A 41 -32.02 27.34 -12.77
CA GLY A 41 -31.29 28.61 -12.97
C GLY A 41 -30.07 28.50 -13.87
N LEU A 42 -29.48 27.30 -14.04
CA LEU A 42 -28.35 27.08 -14.94
C LEU A 42 -28.83 26.58 -16.32
N ARG A 43 -28.22 27.10 -17.40
CA ARG A 43 -28.53 26.64 -18.77
C ARG A 43 -27.95 25.27 -19.10
N GLU A 44 -26.81 24.94 -18.51
CA GLU A 44 -26.04 23.72 -18.77
C GLU A 44 -25.39 23.23 -17.49
N TRP A 45 -24.94 21.97 -17.49
CA TRP A 45 -24.16 21.38 -16.39
C TRP A 45 -22.84 22.12 -16.23
N GLN A 46 -22.51 22.52 -15.00
CA GLN A 46 -21.29 23.25 -14.70
C GLN A 46 -20.42 22.43 -13.73
N PRO A 47 -19.08 22.50 -13.83
CA PRO A 47 -18.20 21.93 -12.80
C PRO A 47 -18.51 22.54 -11.44
N LEU A 48 -18.52 21.72 -10.39
CA LEU A 48 -18.82 22.13 -9.01
C LEU A 48 -17.93 23.28 -8.54
N GLU A 49 -16.69 23.36 -9.04
CA GLU A 49 -15.75 24.44 -8.80
C GLU A 49 -16.33 25.84 -9.06
N ARG A 50 -17.16 26.00 -10.11
CA ARG A 50 -17.80 27.29 -10.43
C ARG A 50 -18.98 27.61 -9.51
N LEU A 51 -19.51 26.61 -8.81
CA LEU A 51 -20.69 26.71 -7.96
C LEU A 51 -20.32 26.64 -6.46
N LEU A 52 -19.03 26.65 -6.12
CA LEU A 52 -18.56 26.53 -4.73
C LEU A 52 -19.04 27.70 -3.86
N GLU A 53 -19.06 28.92 -4.41
CA GLU A 53 -19.52 30.10 -3.68
C GLU A 53 -21.04 30.05 -3.43
N GLU A 54 -21.80 29.62 -4.45
CA GLU A 54 -23.27 29.50 -4.37
C GLU A 54 -23.70 28.40 -3.38
N LEU A 55 -22.93 27.32 -3.30
CA LEU A 55 -23.14 26.23 -2.34
C LEU A 55 -22.51 26.48 -0.96
N GLY A 56 -21.80 27.60 -0.76
CA GLY A 56 -21.12 27.90 0.50
C GLY A 56 -19.97 26.93 0.85
N LEU A 57 -19.30 26.38 -0.18
CA LEU A 57 -18.23 25.38 -0.06
C LEU A 57 -16.83 25.97 0.07
N THR A 58 -16.66 27.29 -0.09
CA THR A 58 -15.35 27.99 -0.10
C THR A 58 -14.56 27.84 1.22
N GLY A 59 -15.23 27.58 2.34
CA GLY A 59 -14.63 27.32 3.66
C GLY A 59 -14.70 25.87 4.14
N VAL A 60 -15.24 24.95 3.33
CA VAL A 60 -15.42 23.54 3.72
C VAL A 60 -14.21 22.74 3.26
N GLN A 61 -13.39 22.31 4.21
CA GLN A 61 -12.21 21.49 3.93
C GLN A 61 -12.63 20.01 3.87
N PRO A 62 -12.39 19.29 2.75
CA PRO A 62 -12.68 17.86 2.66
C PRO A 62 -11.91 17.09 3.73
N ASP A 63 -12.53 16.09 4.36
CA ASP A 63 -11.87 15.33 5.43
C ASP A 63 -10.59 14.67 4.89
N ALA A 64 -9.43 15.10 5.40
CA ALA A 64 -8.11 14.66 4.98
C ALA A 64 -7.84 13.17 5.27
N ARG A 65 -8.61 12.56 6.18
CA ARG A 65 -8.44 11.16 6.62
C ARG A 65 -9.01 10.15 5.64
N LEU A 66 -9.87 10.56 4.71
CA LEU A 66 -10.35 9.68 3.65
C LEU A 66 -9.29 9.57 2.54
N PRO A 67 -9.09 8.38 1.95
CA PRO A 67 -8.20 8.23 0.80
C PRO A 67 -8.63 9.16 -0.34
N PRO A 68 -7.68 9.70 -1.13
CA PRO A 68 -8.01 10.54 -2.28
C PRO A 68 -8.87 9.75 -3.28
N PRO A 69 -9.99 10.31 -3.77
CA PRO A 69 -10.81 9.64 -4.76
C PRO A 69 -9.99 9.45 -6.05
N LEU A 70 -10.19 8.31 -6.71
CA LEU A 70 -9.55 8.00 -7.98
C LEU A 70 -9.95 9.04 -9.03
N PRO A 71 -9.01 9.52 -9.88
CA PRO A 71 -9.32 10.51 -10.90
C PRO A 71 -10.38 9.96 -11.87
N SER A 72 -11.50 10.67 -11.98
CA SER A 72 -12.57 10.33 -12.92
C SER A 72 -12.13 10.75 -14.33
N ARG A 73 -11.97 9.78 -15.23
CA ARG A 73 -11.69 10.02 -16.65
C ARG A 73 -12.86 10.79 -17.28
N PRO A 74 -12.65 11.86 -18.07
CA PRO A 74 -13.76 12.55 -18.72
C PRO A 74 -14.43 11.62 -19.72
N ALA A 75 -15.69 11.29 -19.45
CA ALA A 75 -16.55 10.59 -20.40
C ALA A 75 -17.00 11.60 -21.47
N ALA A 76 -16.67 11.31 -22.73
CA ALA A 76 -17.17 12.07 -23.87
C ALA A 76 -18.71 12.08 -23.85
N ALA A 77 -19.30 13.28 -23.91
CA ALA A 77 -20.73 13.49 -23.90
C ALA A 77 -21.38 12.98 -25.19
N THR A 78 -22.31 12.03 -25.08
CA THR A 78 -23.38 11.85 -26.06
C THR A 78 -24.70 12.10 -25.36
N ALA A 79 -25.24 13.30 -25.55
CA ALA A 79 -26.63 13.61 -25.23
C ALA A 79 -27.56 12.91 -26.24
N SER A 80 -28.66 12.34 -25.78
CA SER A 80 -29.78 11.97 -26.66
C SER A 80 -31.10 12.22 -25.95
N HIS A 81 -31.95 13.00 -26.62
CA HIS A 81 -33.29 13.39 -26.20
C HIS A 81 -34.33 12.28 -26.48
N ALA A 82 -35.42 12.37 -25.71
CA ALA A 82 -36.70 11.66 -25.66
C ALA A 82 -37.32 11.01 -26.93
N GLY A 83 -38.12 9.95 -26.71
CA GLY A 83 -39.33 9.63 -27.51
C GLY A 83 -39.67 8.12 -27.69
N PRO A 84 -40.94 7.68 -27.82
CA PRO A 84 -41.43 6.46 -27.15
C PRO A 84 -41.90 5.25 -28.02
N MET A 85 -41.95 4.08 -27.35
CA MET A 85 -42.84 2.89 -27.45
C MET A 85 -42.94 1.95 -28.70
N ARG A 86 -42.87 0.64 -28.38
CA ARG A 86 -43.61 -0.57 -28.88
C ARG A 86 -43.03 -1.51 -29.94
N GLY A 87 -43.25 -2.81 -29.66
CA GLY A 87 -43.22 -3.98 -30.56
C GLY A 87 -41.87 -4.71 -30.55
N THR A 88 -41.72 -6.04 -30.54
CA THR A 88 -42.64 -7.18 -30.67
C THR A 88 -41.81 -8.44 -30.28
N ALA A 89 -42.46 -9.58 -30.01
CA ALA A 89 -41.85 -10.85 -29.55
C ALA A 89 -40.67 -11.38 -30.42
N PRO A 90 -39.72 -12.16 -29.86
CA PRO A 90 -38.57 -12.66 -30.62
C PRO A 90 -38.94 -13.91 -31.45
N PRO A 91 -38.62 -13.96 -32.76
CA PRO A 91 -38.59 -15.22 -33.49
C PRO A 91 -37.27 -15.97 -33.23
N ARG A 92 -37.37 -17.29 -33.16
CA ARG A 92 -36.22 -18.21 -33.05
C ARG A 92 -35.54 -18.43 -34.41
N SER A 93 -34.27 -18.86 -34.30
CA SER A 93 -33.32 -19.40 -35.29
C SER A 93 -32.81 -18.40 -36.33
N ASN A 94 -31.53 -18.35 -36.75
CA ASN A 94 -30.67 -19.43 -37.24
C ASN A 94 -29.19 -19.15 -36.92
N THR A 95 -28.50 -20.12 -36.32
CA THR A 95 -27.05 -20.12 -36.05
C THR A 95 -26.25 -20.32 -37.34
N SER A 96 -25.62 -19.24 -37.84
CA SER A 96 -24.38 -19.28 -38.63
C SER A 96 -23.80 -17.88 -38.88
N GLY A 97 -24.63 -16.83 -38.96
CA GLY A 97 -24.14 -15.45 -39.12
C GLY A 97 -23.56 -14.81 -37.84
N CYS A 98 -24.19 -15.04 -36.69
CA CYS A 98 -23.77 -14.47 -35.41
C CYS A 98 -22.42 -15.02 -34.93
N LEU A 99 -22.13 -16.31 -35.22
CA LEU A 99 -20.86 -16.95 -34.88
C LEU A 99 -19.69 -16.32 -35.64
N ILE A 100 -19.87 -16.04 -36.94
CA ILE A 100 -18.82 -15.43 -37.77
C ILE A 100 -18.52 -14.01 -37.28
N VAL A 101 -19.54 -13.22 -36.94
CA VAL A 101 -19.34 -11.88 -36.36
C VAL A 101 -18.63 -11.95 -35.02
N ALA A 102 -18.98 -12.90 -34.14
CA ALA A 102 -18.29 -13.11 -32.88
C ALA A 102 -16.82 -13.52 -33.06
N ILE A 103 -16.52 -14.37 -34.05
CA ILE A 103 -15.15 -14.77 -34.38
C ILE A 103 -14.36 -13.58 -34.93
N VAL A 104 -14.93 -12.82 -35.88
CA VAL A 104 -14.25 -11.66 -36.46
C VAL A 104 -13.96 -10.60 -35.38
N LEU A 105 -14.93 -10.30 -34.52
CA LEU A 105 -14.72 -9.39 -33.38
C LEU A 105 -13.70 -9.94 -32.38
N GLY A 106 -13.71 -11.25 -32.13
CA GLY A 106 -12.72 -11.91 -31.28
C GLY A 106 -11.31 -11.83 -31.85
N VAL A 107 -11.14 -12.07 -33.15
CA VAL A 107 -9.85 -11.96 -33.85
C VAL A 107 -9.36 -10.51 -33.87
N VAL A 108 -10.22 -9.55 -34.19
CA VAL A 108 -9.88 -8.12 -34.14
C VAL A 108 -9.50 -7.71 -32.72
N GLY A 109 -10.24 -8.15 -31.71
CA GLY A 109 -9.92 -7.91 -30.30
C GLY A 109 -8.58 -8.51 -29.88
N LEU A 110 -8.28 -9.74 -30.30
CA LEU A 110 -7.00 -10.41 -30.05
C LEU A 110 -5.83 -9.64 -30.68
N VAL A 111 -6.00 -9.17 -31.92
CA VAL A 111 -4.99 -8.37 -32.63
C VAL A 111 -4.75 -7.04 -31.91
N LEU A 112 -5.81 -6.35 -31.47
CA LEU A 112 -5.71 -5.12 -30.70
C LEU A 112 -4.99 -5.33 -29.35
N LEU A 113 -5.29 -6.42 -28.64
CA LEU A 113 -4.60 -6.79 -27.41
C LEU A 113 -3.11 -7.11 -27.65
N ALA A 114 -2.79 -7.80 -28.74
CA ALA A 114 -1.41 -8.10 -29.10
C ALA A 114 -0.60 -6.82 -29.42
N ILE A 115 -1.21 -5.87 -30.13
CA ILE A 115 -0.59 -4.56 -30.41
C ILE A 115 -0.38 -3.78 -29.10
N LEU A 116 -1.37 -3.75 -28.22
CA LEU A 116 -1.26 -3.10 -26.91
C LEU A 116 -0.14 -3.73 -26.07
N ALA A 117 -0.08 -5.07 -26.01
CA ALA A 117 0.99 -5.78 -25.31
C ALA A 117 2.37 -5.50 -25.91
N ALA A 118 2.49 -5.43 -27.24
CA ALA A 118 3.75 -5.11 -27.91
C ALA A 118 4.28 -3.71 -27.56
N ILE A 119 3.41 -2.76 -27.21
CA ILE A 119 3.80 -1.41 -26.77
C ILE A 119 4.02 -1.35 -25.25
N ALA A 120 3.17 -2.04 -24.47
CA ALA A 120 3.23 -2.00 -23.01
C ALA A 120 4.38 -2.83 -22.42
N LEU A 121 4.67 -4.00 -23.00
CA LEU A 121 5.72 -4.90 -22.52
C LEU A 121 7.14 -4.33 -22.60
N PRO A 122 7.60 -3.66 -23.68
CA PRO A 122 8.97 -3.12 -23.70
C PRO A 122 9.19 -2.05 -22.62
N ALA A 123 8.23 -1.14 -22.44
CA ALA A 123 8.32 -0.12 -21.39
C ALA A 123 8.32 -0.72 -19.97
N TYR A 124 7.51 -1.77 -19.74
CA TYR A 124 7.49 -2.47 -18.46
C TYR A 124 8.80 -3.23 -18.20
N ARG A 125 9.36 -3.88 -19.22
CA ARG A 125 10.64 -4.59 -19.12
C ARG A 125 11.78 -3.63 -18.80
N ASP A 126 11.87 -2.50 -19.49
CA ASP A 126 12.88 -1.47 -19.23
C ASP A 126 12.79 -0.90 -17.81
N TYR A 127 11.56 -0.72 -17.30
CA TYR A 127 11.33 -0.28 -15.93
C TYR A 127 11.79 -1.34 -14.91
N VAL A 128 11.43 -2.60 -15.13
CA VAL A 128 11.82 -3.71 -14.27
C VAL A 128 13.34 -3.94 -14.32
N GLU A 129 13.98 -3.78 -15.47
CA GLU A 129 15.43 -3.90 -15.61
C GLU A 129 16.18 -2.75 -14.95
N ARG A 130 15.73 -1.51 -15.10
CA ARG A 130 16.32 -0.36 -14.38
C ARG A 130 16.15 -0.48 -12.87
N THR A 131 14.99 -0.89 -12.39
CA THR A 131 14.77 -1.12 -10.96
C THR A 131 15.59 -2.32 -10.45
N ARG A 132 15.77 -3.38 -11.24
CA ARG A 132 16.68 -4.49 -10.92
C ARG A 132 18.15 -4.06 -10.93
N ALA A 133 18.58 -3.22 -11.87
CA ALA A 133 19.95 -2.71 -11.95
C ALA A 133 20.26 -1.79 -10.76
N LEU A 134 19.32 -0.92 -10.38
CA LEU A 134 19.42 -0.09 -9.18
C LEU A 134 19.35 -0.93 -7.89
N ARG A 135 18.62 -2.05 -7.88
CA ARG A 135 18.54 -2.99 -6.75
C ARG A 135 19.62 -4.08 -6.76
N GLY A 136 20.43 -4.20 -7.81
CA GLY A 136 21.04 -5.49 -8.18
C GLY A 136 22.25 -5.36 -9.08
N GLY A 137 23.15 -4.43 -8.76
CA GLY A 137 24.52 -4.45 -9.26
C GLY A 137 25.41 -5.53 -8.62
N THR A 138 24.87 -6.40 -7.76
CA THR A 138 25.43 -7.67 -7.26
C THR A 138 24.36 -8.25 -6.34
N THR A 139 24.00 -9.52 -6.46
CA THR A 139 23.37 -10.21 -5.31
C THR A 139 24.30 -9.95 -4.14
N PRO A 140 23.88 -9.32 -3.03
CA PRO A 140 24.78 -9.07 -1.92
C PRO A 140 25.28 -10.45 -1.46
N THR A 141 26.52 -10.76 -1.81
CA THR A 141 27.20 -11.92 -1.28
C THR A 141 27.32 -11.69 0.21
N PHE A 142 27.15 -12.74 0.99
CA PHE A 142 27.33 -12.62 2.42
C PHE A 142 28.72 -12.05 2.74
N ASP A 143 28.75 -11.20 3.74
CA ASP A 143 29.93 -10.55 4.24
C ASP A 143 29.85 -10.56 5.77
N ALA A 144 30.81 -11.24 6.39
CA ALA A 144 30.85 -11.44 7.83
C ALA A 144 31.00 -10.12 8.60
N GLU A 145 31.66 -9.10 8.01
CA GLU A 145 31.82 -7.80 8.65
C GLU A 145 30.50 -7.03 8.64
N ARG A 146 29.76 -7.09 7.52
CA ARG A 146 28.39 -6.54 7.47
C ARG A 146 27.47 -7.25 8.46
N MET A 147 27.53 -8.58 8.53
CA MET A 147 26.80 -9.37 9.53
C MET A 147 27.10 -8.91 10.96
N ALA A 148 28.38 -8.76 11.30
CA ALA A 148 28.80 -8.30 12.63
C ALA A 148 28.28 -6.90 12.96
N ARG A 149 28.32 -5.97 12.00
CA ARG A 149 27.80 -4.61 12.21
C ARG A 149 26.28 -4.60 12.40
N THR A 150 25.55 -5.32 11.56
CA THR A 150 24.08 -5.41 11.68
C THR A 150 23.67 -6.11 12.99
N GLU A 151 24.41 -7.13 13.41
CA GLU A 151 24.19 -7.79 14.69
C GLU A 151 24.41 -6.87 15.89
N ALA A 152 25.49 -6.08 15.88
CA ALA A 152 25.79 -5.14 16.95
C ALA A 152 24.67 -4.09 17.12
N LEU A 153 24.03 -3.69 16.02
CA LEU A 153 22.85 -2.81 16.06
C LEU A 153 21.65 -3.49 16.72
N ALA A 154 21.34 -4.73 16.34
CA ALA A 154 20.24 -5.49 16.94
C ALA A 154 20.46 -5.70 18.45
N ARG A 155 21.68 -6.03 18.85
CA ARG A 155 22.07 -6.18 20.26
C ARG A 155 21.90 -4.86 21.03
N THR A 156 22.42 -3.77 20.48
CA THR A 156 22.32 -2.43 21.10
C THR A 156 20.87 -1.99 21.25
N LEU A 157 20.01 -2.28 20.26
CA LEU A 157 18.58 -1.97 20.35
C LEU A 157 17.91 -2.70 21.50
N ILE A 158 18.19 -4.01 21.67
CA ILE A 158 17.65 -4.81 22.77
C ILE A 158 18.14 -4.29 24.11
N GLU A 159 19.45 -4.01 24.25
CA GLU A 159 20.02 -3.48 25.50
C GLU A 159 19.35 -2.16 25.90
N ARG A 160 19.15 -1.26 24.93
CA ARG A 160 18.54 0.05 25.17
C ARG A 160 17.05 -0.07 25.54
N ALA A 161 16.30 -0.88 24.80
CA ALA A 161 14.89 -1.10 25.06
C ALA A 161 14.67 -1.81 26.41
N MET A 162 15.49 -2.82 26.75
CA MET A 162 15.47 -3.47 28.05
C MET A 162 15.76 -2.49 29.18
N GLY A 163 16.83 -1.69 29.05
CA GLY A 163 17.16 -0.68 30.07
C GLY A 163 16.06 0.35 30.28
N ALA A 164 15.42 0.81 29.19
CA ALA A 164 14.37 1.83 29.24
C ALA A 164 13.03 1.27 29.75
N HIS A 165 12.59 0.12 29.23
CA HIS A 165 11.24 -0.39 29.46
C HIS A 165 11.19 -1.40 30.62
N TYR A 166 12.05 -2.43 30.59
CA TYR A 166 12.10 -3.43 31.66
C TYR A 166 12.52 -2.80 32.98
N GLY A 167 13.50 -1.88 32.96
CA GLY A 167 13.94 -1.17 34.16
C GLY A 167 12.85 -0.33 34.85
N GLN A 168 11.81 0.10 34.11
CA GLN A 168 10.72 0.92 34.65
C GLN A 168 9.47 0.10 35.01
N GLN A 169 9.11 -0.87 34.18
CA GLN A 169 7.84 -1.60 34.28
C GLN A 169 7.99 -3.05 34.74
N GLY A 170 9.21 -3.61 34.68
CA GLY A 170 9.45 -5.04 34.91
C GLY A 170 8.87 -5.95 33.83
N ILE A 171 8.50 -5.39 32.67
CA ILE A 171 7.89 -6.09 31.55
C ILE A 171 8.91 -6.16 30.41
N CYS A 172 9.00 -7.31 29.74
CA CYS A 172 9.84 -7.46 28.56
C CYS A 172 9.31 -6.55 27.42
N PRO A 173 10.16 -5.72 26.80
CA PRO A 173 9.78 -4.95 25.61
C PRO A 173 9.22 -5.88 24.52
N ASP A 174 8.19 -5.42 23.83
CA ASP A 174 7.67 -6.06 22.63
C ASP A 174 8.09 -5.31 21.35
N GLU A 175 7.56 -5.75 20.21
CA GLU A 175 7.90 -5.21 18.89
C GLU A 175 7.67 -3.71 18.80
N PHE A 176 6.60 -3.22 19.41
CA PHE A 176 6.24 -1.81 19.40
C PHE A 176 7.27 -0.95 20.15
N GLU A 177 7.81 -1.44 21.28
CA GLU A 177 8.88 -0.74 21.99
C GLU A 177 10.16 -0.68 21.16
N PHE A 178 10.51 -1.75 20.44
CA PHE A 178 11.68 -1.75 19.56
C PHE A 178 11.53 -0.77 18.41
N GLU A 179 10.38 -0.77 17.73
CA GLU A 179 10.07 0.19 16.66
C GLU A 179 10.11 1.63 17.20
N THR A 180 9.58 1.86 18.40
CA THR A 180 9.60 3.18 19.04
C THR A 180 11.03 3.66 19.31
N GLU A 181 11.91 2.78 19.81
CA GLU A 181 13.33 3.12 20.04
C GLU A 181 14.07 3.37 18.72
N GLN A 182 13.78 2.58 17.68
CA GLN A 182 14.33 2.80 16.34
C GLN A 182 13.89 4.13 15.72
N VAL A 183 12.63 4.53 15.91
CA VAL A 183 12.14 5.85 15.47
C VAL A 183 12.85 6.98 16.24
N ARG A 184 13.14 6.77 17.53
CA ARG A 184 13.85 7.75 18.37
C ARG A 184 15.32 7.88 17.99
N ASP A 185 15.99 6.77 17.66
CA ASP A 185 17.39 6.75 17.23
C ASP A 185 17.55 5.99 15.92
N GLN A 186 17.51 6.75 14.81
CA GLN A 186 17.64 6.22 13.45
C GLN A 186 18.91 5.39 13.23
N ARG A 187 19.96 5.58 14.03
CA ARG A 187 21.19 4.79 13.91
C ARG A 187 20.99 3.32 14.25
N LEU A 188 19.89 2.96 14.92
CA LEU A 188 19.55 1.59 15.31
C LEU A 188 18.68 0.85 14.28
N GLN A 189 18.30 1.49 13.17
CA GLN A 189 17.43 0.89 12.14
C GLN A 189 18.18 -0.04 11.19
N GLY A 190 19.51 0.05 11.11
CA GLY A 190 20.29 -0.52 10.01
C GLY A 190 20.24 0.35 8.75
N ASP A 191 20.77 -0.17 7.66
CA ASP A 191 20.86 0.54 6.38
C ASP A 191 20.71 -0.42 5.18
N GLU A 192 21.00 0.08 3.97
CA GLU A 192 21.00 -0.72 2.74
C GLU A 192 21.97 -1.92 2.76
N ASN A 193 22.98 -1.89 3.63
CA ASN A 193 23.98 -2.92 3.79
C ASN A 193 23.60 -3.97 4.84
N GLY A 194 22.51 -3.76 5.58
CA GLY A 194 21.97 -4.73 6.50
C GLY A 194 21.00 -4.10 7.50
N TRP A 195 19.84 -4.73 7.64
CA TRP A 195 18.83 -4.37 8.63
C TRP A 195 18.24 -5.65 9.23
N PHE A 196 17.41 -5.52 10.25
CA PHE A 196 16.90 -6.66 11.01
C PHE A 196 15.49 -6.41 11.51
N LEU A 197 14.78 -7.51 11.77
CA LEU A 197 13.54 -7.51 12.54
C LEU A 197 13.77 -8.31 13.82
N ILE A 198 13.22 -7.80 14.91
CA ILE A 198 13.16 -8.52 16.18
C ILE A 198 11.74 -9.11 16.25
N ARG A 199 11.52 -10.16 17.02
CA ARG A 199 10.18 -10.66 17.34
C ARG A 199 10.20 -11.27 18.73
N SER A 200 9.23 -10.93 19.56
CA SER A 200 9.11 -11.56 20.88
C SER A 200 8.96 -13.07 20.78
N ALA A 201 9.77 -13.79 21.56
CA ALA A 201 9.76 -15.24 21.64
C ALA A 201 9.56 -15.69 23.10
N LYS A 202 9.17 -16.95 23.28
CA LYS A 202 9.11 -17.54 24.63
C LYS A 202 10.53 -17.88 25.10
N PRO A 203 10.98 -17.39 26.27
CA PRO A 203 12.29 -17.73 26.78
C PRO A 203 12.38 -19.21 27.12
N ARG A 204 13.47 -19.87 26.71
CA ARG A 204 13.79 -21.22 27.19
C ARG A 204 14.64 -21.12 28.45
N SER A 205 15.53 -20.13 28.48
CA SER A 205 16.22 -19.66 29.67
C SER A 205 16.25 -18.11 29.71
N GLY A 206 16.55 -17.53 30.86
CA GLY A 206 16.57 -16.08 31.05
C GLY A 206 15.22 -15.43 31.34
N LEU A 207 15.16 -14.10 31.19
CA LEU A 207 14.00 -13.27 31.49
C LEU A 207 13.12 -13.03 30.26
N CYS A 208 13.75 -12.63 29.15
CA CYS A 208 13.08 -12.32 27.88
C CYS A 208 13.77 -13.08 26.75
N ALA A 209 13.07 -13.37 25.66
CA ALA A 209 13.68 -13.93 24.47
C ALA A 209 13.12 -13.32 23.20
N TYR A 210 13.98 -13.24 22.18
CA TYR A 210 13.66 -12.59 20.92
C TYR A 210 14.24 -13.39 19.74
N ASP A 211 13.46 -13.57 18.68
CA ASP A 211 13.94 -14.09 17.41
C ASP A 211 14.32 -12.93 16.50
N VAL A 212 15.57 -12.91 16.06
CA VAL A 212 16.12 -11.86 15.21
C VAL A 212 16.32 -12.41 13.80
N GLU A 213 15.69 -11.76 12.82
CA GLU A 213 15.83 -12.05 11.39
C GLU A 213 16.66 -10.95 10.72
N PHE A 214 17.66 -11.34 9.93
CA PHE A 214 18.56 -10.40 9.26
C PHE A 214 18.28 -10.31 7.75
N TYR A 215 18.30 -9.10 7.22
CA TYR A 215 17.98 -8.77 5.84
C TYR A 215 19.09 -7.94 5.20
N GLY A 216 19.15 -7.94 3.86
CA GLY A 216 20.18 -7.23 3.09
C GLY A 216 21.56 -7.92 3.07
N LEU A 217 21.69 -9.06 3.73
CA LEU A 217 22.95 -9.80 3.91
C LEU A 217 23.08 -11.05 3.04
N GLY A 218 22.18 -11.21 2.08
CA GLY A 218 22.16 -12.29 1.10
C GLY A 218 20.93 -13.21 1.22
N PRO A 219 20.58 -13.92 0.14
CA PRO A 219 19.38 -14.76 0.08
C PRO A 219 19.43 -15.93 1.06
N GLU A 220 20.63 -16.39 1.40
CA GLU A 220 20.89 -17.51 2.33
C GLU A 220 20.29 -17.28 3.72
N LEU A 221 20.10 -16.02 4.13
CA LEU A 221 19.62 -15.62 5.45
C LEU A 221 18.11 -15.33 5.48
N THR A 222 17.45 -15.28 4.32
CA THR A 222 16.04 -14.88 4.22
C THR A 222 15.14 -15.89 4.93
N GLY A 223 14.29 -15.43 5.84
CA GLY A 223 13.40 -16.29 6.63
C GLY A 223 14.08 -17.05 7.76
N LYS A 224 15.38 -16.83 8.00
CA LYS A 224 16.16 -17.50 9.04
C LYS A 224 16.42 -16.60 10.22
N THR A 225 16.49 -17.18 11.40
CA THR A 225 16.57 -16.45 12.66
C THR A 225 17.64 -16.98 13.60
N VAL A 226 18.15 -16.08 14.43
CA VAL A 226 18.84 -16.44 15.68
C VAL A 226 17.94 -16.09 16.85
N ARG A 227 18.07 -16.81 17.97
CA ARG A 227 17.36 -16.51 19.20
C ARG A 227 18.27 -15.84 20.21
N TYR A 228 17.84 -14.69 20.71
CA TYR A 228 18.50 -13.96 21.79
C TYR A 228 17.77 -14.27 23.08
N GLU A 229 18.49 -14.82 24.06
CA GLU A 229 18.00 -15.00 25.42
C GLU A 229 18.63 -13.93 26.32
N VAL A 230 17.76 -13.13 26.93
CA VAL A 230 18.15 -11.94 27.67
C VAL A 230 18.06 -12.20 29.15
N THR A 231 19.09 -11.78 29.88
CA THR A 231 19.21 -11.84 31.33
C THR A 231 19.55 -10.47 31.86
N MET A 232 19.26 -10.22 33.14
CA MET A 232 19.66 -9.00 33.83
C MET A 232 20.75 -9.36 34.85
N LEU A 233 21.93 -8.77 34.70
CA LEU A 233 23.05 -8.88 35.63
C LEU A 233 23.12 -7.57 36.43
N GLY A 234 22.23 -7.44 37.41
CA GLY A 234 22.03 -6.17 38.13
C GLY A 234 21.40 -5.12 37.21
N LYS A 235 22.18 -4.14 36.76
CA LYS A 235 21.74 -3.09 35.81
C LYS A 235 22.19 -3.35 34.37
N GLU A 236 23.05 -4.32 34.15
CA GLU A 236 23.54 -4.66 32.81
C GLU A 236 22.64 -5.71 32.17
N VAL A 237 22.46 -5.59 30.85
CA VAL A 237 21.67 -6.51 30.05
C VAL A 237 22.63 -7.54 29.44
N GLY A 238 22.47 -8.80 29.82
CA GLY A 238 23.24 -9.92 29.26
C GLY A 238 22.45 -10.61 28.16
N ILE A 239 23.04 -10.78 26.97
CA ILE A 239 22.36 -11.40 25.81
C ILE A 239 23.16 -12.61 25.33
N VAL A 240 22.55 -13.78 25.43
CA VAL A 240 23.08 -15.04 24.88
C VAL A 240 22.42 -15.32 23.54
N CYS A 241 23.24 -15.52 22.50
CA CYS A 241 22.73 -15.81 21.17
C CYS A 241 22.80 -17.31 20.85
N ASN A 242 21.66 -17.87 20.44
CA ASN A 242 21.51 -19.25 20.01
C ASN A 242 21.08 -19.31 18.54
N ASN A 243 21.64 -20.25 17.78
CA ASN A 243 21.19 -20.47 16.42
C ASN A 243 19.84 -21.19 16.40
N ASN A 244 18.86 -20.71 15.62
CA ASN A 244 17.68 -21.50 15.30
C ASN A 244 17.90 -22.28 13.99
N ASP A 245 18.27 -21.59 12.92
CA ASP A 245 18.27 -22.18 11.56
C ASP A 245 19.24 -21.52 10.55
N LEU A 246 20.13 -20.63 11.00
CA LEU A 246 21.20 -20.07 10.16
C LEU A 246 22.27 -21.13 9.82
N PRO A 247 22.86 -21.07 8.62
CA PRO A 247 24.03 -21.88 8.29
C PRO A 247 25.20 -21.59 9.25
N PRO A 248 25.94 -22.61 9.72
CA PRO A 248 27.01 -22.43 10.69
C PRO A 248 28.12 -21.45 10.26
N ASP A 249 28.41 -21.35 8.97
CA ASP A 249 29.40 -20.43 8.39
C ASP A 249 28.90 -18.99 8.24
N ARG A 250 27.62 -18.73 8.56
CA ARG A 250 26.94 -17.44 8.40
C ARG A 250 26.40 -16.88 9.71
N LEU A 251 26.78 -17.49 10.83
CA LEU A 251 26.34 -17.04 12.14
C LEU A 251 26.96 -15.68 12.49
N PRO A 252 26.20 -14.82 13.19
CA PRO A 252 26.78 -13.62 13.76
C PRO A 252 27.90 -13.96 14.76
N PRO A 253 28.86 -13.04 14.99
CA PRO A 253 29.88 -13.23 16.01
C PRO A 253 29.26 -13.48 17.38
N GLY A 254 29.70 -14.52 18.09
CA GLY A 254 29.17 -14.86 19.42
C GLY A 254 27.82 -15.59 19.42
N CYS A 255 27.32 -15.99 18.25
CA CYS A 255 26.18 -16.90 18.12
C CYS A 255 26.64 -18.32 17.82
N GLY A 256 26.12 -19.32 18.54
CA GLY A 256 26.35 -20.73 18.21
C GLY A 256 27.01 -21.60 19.26
N GLY A 257 27.25 -21.07 20.47
CA GLY A 257 27.86 -21.81 21.59
C GLY A 257 29.34 -21.51 21.79
#